data_AF-A0AAX3XD57-F1
#
_entry.id   AF-A0AAX3XD57-F1
#
_cell.length_a   1.000
_cell.length_b   1.000
_cell.length_c   1.000
_cell.angle_alpha   90.00
_cell.angle_beta   90.00
_cell.angle_gamma   90.00
#
_symmetry.space_group_name_H-M   'P 1'
#
loop_
_entity.id
_entity.type
_entity.pdbx_description
1 polymer ?
#
loop_
_entity_poly.entity_id
_entity_poly.type
_entity_poly.pdbx_seq_one_letter_code
_entity_poly.pdbx_strand_id
1 'polypeptide(L)'
;MKKLAFAGALFAFAATSASAIDVVSKDGKVDFGSRFEATVLTNNVDGGWEMIWGPKEQLWLTERAGKNIVSIDPKTGEKTVLYHFANAYEQFPHQGVLGLALDPNFDAGEPYAYAAYTYNDGEKKFARIVRLTYDAKANKLGDEQIVIDHIIAGVDHNAGRIKFGPDGKLYYTTGDLGYNQGKHVCDEITSQKLPTAEQVKNHDHSAYNGKTLRINKDGSIPDDNPVIKGVKSHVYTYGHRNPQGLVWVGNNLYSTEQGPSSDDELNKLEAGGNYGCRTLQALKMI
;
A
#
# COMPACT_ATOMS: atom_id res chain seq x y z
N MET A 1 50.82 -39.39 27.98
CA MET A 1 50.26 -39.46 26.61
C MET A 1 48.93 -40.20 26.65
N LYS A 2 47.81 -39.48 26.78
CA LYS A 2 46.45 -40.00 26.58
C LYS A 2 45.79 -39.09 25.55
N LYS A 3 45.49 -39.62 24.36
CA LYS A 3 44.77 -38.90 23.31
C LYS A 3 43.28 -38.90 23.68
N LEU A 4 42.71 -37.75 24.01
CA LEU A 4 41.26 -37.56 23.97
C LEU A 4 40.89 -37.16 22.54
N ALA A 5 40.09 -38.00 21.89
CA ALA A 5 39.46 -37.68 20.62
C ALA A 5 38.22 -36.80 20.91
N PHE A 6 38.23 -35.56 20.42
CA PHE A 6 37.04 -34.73 20.35
C PHE A 6 36.31 -35.06 19.05
N ALA A 7 35.21 -35.79 19.14
CA ALA A 7 34.28 -35.97 18.03
C ALA A 7 33.49 -34.66 17.87
N GLY A 8 33.86 -33.85 16.87
CA GLY A 8 33.07 -32.69 16.47
C GLY A 8 31.80 -33.15 15.76
N ALA A 9 30.64 -33.02 16.40
CA ALA A 9 29.36 -33.14 15.73
C ALA A 9 29.16 -31.90 14.85
N LEU A 10 29.34 -32.05 13.54
CA LEU A 10 28.86 -31.08 12.56
C LEU A 10 27.33 -31.12 12.60
N PHE A 11 26.69 -30.10 13.19
CA PHE A 11 25.28 -29.83 12.95
C PHE A 11 25.15 -29.22 11.56
N ALA A 12 24.80 -30.05 10.57
CA ALA A 12 24.31 -29.56 9.30
C ALA A 12 22.94 -28.92 9.53
N PHE A 13 22.88 -27.58 9.48
CA PHE A 13 21.61 -26.87 9.32
C PHE A 13 21.06 -27.22 7.93
N ALA A 14 20.09 -28.12 7.88
CA ALA A 14 19.26 -28.28 6.69
C ALA A 14 18.44 -26.99 6.54
N ALA A 15 18.86 -26.12 5.61
CA ALA A 15 18.02 -25.05 5.14
C ALA A 15 16.82 -25.70 4.45
N THR A 16 15.67 -25.75 5.14
CA THR A 16 14.40 -26.02 4.49
C THR A 16 14.10 -24.82 3.59
N SER A 17 14.50 -24.93 2.33
CA SER A 17 13.91 -24.14 1.26
C SER A 17 12.40 -24.32 1.37
N ALA A 18 11.67 -23.26 1.72
CA ALA A 18 10.23 -23.25 1.54
C ALA A 18 10.01 -23.37 0.03
N SER A 19 9.78 -24.60 -0.44
CA SER A 19 9.25 -24.85 -1.77
C SER A 19 7.96 -24.04 -1.87
N ALA A 20 7.91 -23.09 -2.79
CA ALA A 20 6.65 -22.49 -3.19
C ALA A 20 5.69 -23.66 -3.47
N ILE A 21 4.57 -23.71 -2.77
CA ILE A 21 3.51 -24.61 -3.16
C ILE A 21 3.09 -24.11 -4.54
N ASP A 22 3.44 -24.86 -5.59
CA ASP A 22 2.83 -24.71 -6.90
C ASP A 22 1.35 -25.11 -6.72
N VAL A 23 0.52 -24.14 -6.32
CA VAL A 23 -0.95 -24.29 -6.19
C VAL A 23 -1.61 -24.36 -7.57
N VAL A 24 -0.84 -24.31 -8.66
CA VAL A 24 -1.39 -24.38 -10.01
C VAL A 24 -1.46 -25.84 -10.44
N SER A 25 -2.64 -26.44 -10.34
CA SER A 25 -2.91 -27.71 -11.03
C SER A 25 -2.78 -27.51 -12.55
N LYS A 26 -2.38 -28.56 -13.26
CA LYS A 26 -2.24 -28.57 -14.73
C LYS A 26 -3.51 -28.16 -15.49
N ASP A 27 -4.66 -28.13 -14.82
CA ASP A 27 -5.97 -27.82 -15.40
C ASP A 27 -6.51 -26.44 -14.97
N GLY A 28 -5.72 -25.62 -14.25
CA GLY A 28 -6.11 -24.26 -13.85
C GLY A 28 -7.20 -24.18 -12.77
N LYS A 29 -7.59 -25.32 -12.19
CA LYS A 29 -8.53 -25.40 -11.05
C LYS A 29 -7.77 -25.51 -9.73
N VAL A 30 -8.12 -24.68 -8.76
CA VAL A 30 -7.58 -24.76 -7.40
C VAL A 30 -8.67 -25.29 -6.49
N ASP A 31 -8.43 -26.42 -5.83
CA ASP A 31 -9.37 -27.02 -4.89
C ASP A 31 -9.25 -26.35 -3.51
N PHE A 32 -10.24 -25.53 -3.17
CA PHE A 32 -10.35 -24.82 -1.88
C PHE A 32 -11.30 -25.53 -0.88
N GLY A 33 -11.72 -26.77 -1.17
CA GLY A 33 -12.80 -27.45 -0.47
C GLY A 33 -14.19 -27.13 -1.05
N SER A 34 -15.21 -27.88 -0.61
CA SER A 34 -16.51 -28.06 -1.31
C SER A 34 -17.45 -26.85 -1.43
N ARG A 35 -17.02 -25.62 -1.10
CA ARG A 35 -17.89 -24.42 -1.14
C ARG A 35 -17.54 -23.41 -2.22
N PHE A 36 -16.36 -23.49 -2.83
CA PHE A 36 -15.93 -22.58 -3.87
C PHE A 36 -15.25 -23.35 -5.00
N GLU A 37 -15.56 -22.97 -6.24
CA GLU A 37 -14.76 -23.33 -7.40
C GLU A 37 -13.87 -22.14 -7.74
N ALA A 38 -12.57 -22.38 -7.91
CA ALA A 38 -11.63 -21.36 -8.35
C ALA A 38 -11.03 -21.76 -9.70
N THR A 39 -10.96 -20.78 -10.60
CA THR A 39 -10.32 -20.91 -11.90
C THR A 39 -9.28 -19.82 -12.04
N VAL A 40 -8.08 -20.20 -12.46
CA VAL A 40 -7.03 -19.25 -12.80
C VAL A 40 -7.47 -18.46 -14.04
N LEU A 41 -7.80 -17.19 -13.85
CA LEU A 41 -8.17 -16.30 -14.95
C LEU A 41 -6.96 -15.98 -15.84
N THR A 42 -5.81 -15.65 -15.24
CA THR A 42 -4.56 -15.41 -15.95
C THR A 42 -3.37 -15.52 -15.01
N ASN A 43 -2.22 -15.97 -15.53
CA ASN A 43 -0.92 -15.97 -14.83
C ASN A 43 0.00 -14.84 -15.31
N ASN A 44 -0.47 -14.00 -16.23
CA ASN A 44 0.31 -12.93 -16.84
C ASN A 44 0.19 -11.63 -16.03
N VAL A 45 0.50 -11.63 -14.73
CA VAL A 45 0.45 -10.44 -13.88
C VAL A 45 1.74 -10.31 -13.10
N ASP A 46 2.48 -9.23 -13.33
CA ASP A 46 3.78 -9.02 -12.69
C ASP A 46 3.64 -8.32 -11.32
N GLY A 47 3.43 -9.14 -10.29
CA GLY A 47 3.27 -8.68 -8.90
C GLY A 47 1.99 -7.88 -8.66
N GLY A 48 0.83 -8.45 -9.00
CA GLY A 48 -0.47 -7.80 -8.78
C GLY A 48 -0.67 -7.31 -7.34
N TRP A 49 -1.15 -6.08 -7.14
CA TRP A 49 -1.19 -5.44 -5.81
C TRP A 49 -2.54 -4.83 -5.42
N GLU A 50 -3.11 -3.96 -6.24
CA GLU A 50 -4.50 -3.48 -6.13
C GLU A 50 -5.33 -4.09 -7.27
N MET A 51 -6.60 -4.38 -6.98
CA MET A 51 -7.56 -4.81 -7.98
C MET A 51 -8.89 -4.12 -7.73
N ILE A 52 -9.44 -3.48 -8.76
CA ILE A 52 -10.75 -2.83 -8.72
C ILE A 52 -11.54 -3.15 -9.99
N TRP A 53 -12.86 -3.01 -9.92
CA TRP A 53 -13.67 -2.94 -11.12
C TRP A 53 -13.45 -1.59 -11.80
N GLY A 54 -13.05 -1.63 -13.06
CA GLY A 54 -12.97 -0.47 -13.94
C GLY A 54 -14.17 -0.37 -14.87
N PRO A 55 -14.16 0.59 -15.81
CA PRO A 55 -15.20 0.74 -16.82
C PRO A 55 -15.32 -0.52 -17.69
N LYS A 56 -16.50 -0.71 -18.29
CA LYS A 56 -16.82 -1.85 -19.19
C LYS A 56 -16.64 -3.23 -18.52
N GLU A 57 -16.88 -3.31 -17.21
CA GLU A 57 -16.76 -4.54 -16.41
C GLU A 57 -15.36 -5.19 -16.52
N GLN A 58 -14.33 -4.39 -16.75
CA GLN A 58 -12.95 -4.88 -16.79
C GLN A 58 -12.35 -4.85 -15.39
N LEU A 59 -11.53 -5.84 -15.05
CA LEU A 59 -10.72 -5.78 -13.83
C LEU A 59 -9.53 -4.87 -14.10
N TRP A 60 -9.34 -3.83 -13.30
CA TRP A 60 -8.13 -3.00 -13.33
C TRP A 60 -7.21 -3.41 -12.19
N LEU A 61 -5.96 -3.69 -12.51
CA LEU A 61 -4.93 -4.05 -11.53
C LEU A 61 -3.73 -3.12 -11.61
N THR A 62 -3.08 -2.91 -10.46
CA THR A 62 -1.70 -2.44 -10.44
C THR A 62 -0.75 -3.62 -10.43
N GLU A 63 0.25 -3.57 -11.30
CA GLU A 63 1.41 -4.48 -11.29
C GLU A 63 2.53 -3.81 -10.50
N ARG A 64 2.76 -4.25 -9.26
CA ARG A 64 3.83 -3.70 -8.40
C ARG A 64 5.18 -3.86 -9.07
N ALA A 65 5.46 -5.07 -9.55
CA ALA A 65 6.73 -5.42 -10.18
C ALA A 65 6.81 -4.91 -11.63
N GLY A 66 5.72 -5.05 -12.38
CA GLY A 66 5.63 -4.62 -13.78
C GLY A 66 5.56 -3.09 -13.99
N LYS A 67 5.33 -2.32 -12.93
CA LYS A 67 5.18 -0.86 -12.93
C LYS A 67 4.04 -0.36 -13.84
N ASN A 68 2.92 -1.08 -13.84
CA ASN A 68 1.79 -0.78 -14.74
C ASN A 68 0.47 -0.63 -13.98
N ILE A 69 -0.46 0.09 -14.60
CA ILE A 69 -1.90 -0.21 -14.46
C ILE A 69 -2.30 -1.04 -15.68
N VAL A 70 -2.98 -2.15 -15.45
CA VAL A 70 -3.46 -3.05 -16.50
C VAL A 70 -4.97 -3.25 -16.37
N SER A 71 -5.62 -3.53 -17.48
CA SER A 71 -6.98 -4.08 -17.52
C SER A 71 -6.91 -5.55 -17.88
N ILE A 72 -7.80 -6.35 -17.29
CA ILE A 72 -7.95 -7.78 -17.55
C ILE A 72 -9.43 -8.04 -17.83
N ASP A 73 -9.71 -8.68 -18.96
CA ASP A 73 -11.05 -9.13 -19.29
C ASP A 73 -11.42 -10.33 -18.40
N PRO A 74 -12.47 -10.24 -17.55
CA PRO A 74 -12.83 -11.32 -16.63
C PRO A 74 -13.36 -12.59 -17.32
N LYS A 75 -13.67 -12.54 -18.62
CA LYS A 75 -14.16 -13.68 -19.41
C LYS A 75 -13.03 -14.40 -20.14
N THR A 76 -12.04 -13.66 -20.64
CA THR A 76 -10.95 -14.23 -21.47
C THR A 76 -9.60 -14.30 -20.77
N GLY A 77 -9.40 -13.51 -19.72
CA GLY A 77 -8.10 -13.36 -19.06
C GLY A 77 -7.09 -12.52 -19.85
N GLU A 78 -7.52 -11.90 -20.96
CA GLU A 78 -6.67 -11.05 -21.79
C GLU A 78 -6.25 -9.79 -21.03
N LYS A 79 -4.93 -9.52 -21.00
CA LYS A 79 -4.35 -8.36 -20.33
C LYS A 79 -4.02 -7.25 -21.31
N THR A 80 -4.45 -6.03 -21.01
CA THR A 80 -4.04 -4.80 -21.71
C THR A 80 -3.40 -3.82 -20.74
N VAL A 81 -2.17 -3.36 -21.05
CA VAL A 81 -1.52 -2.29 -20.27
C VAL A 81 -2.23 -0.95 -20.53
N LEU A 82 -2.72 -0.31 -19.48
CA LEU A 82 -3.37 1.01 -19.54
C LEU A 82 -2.38 2.15 -19.33
N TYR A 83 -1.40 1.96 -18.44
CA TYR A 83 -0.35 2.93 -18.14
C TYR A 83 0.94 2.23 -17.70
N HIS A 84 2.09 2.82 -18.02
CA HIS A 84 3.40 2.41 -17.50
C HIS A 84 4.07 3.58 -16.77
N PHE A 85 4.47 3.37 -15.53
CA PHE A 85 5.13 4.39 -14.72
C PHE A 85 6.64 4.35 -14.90
N ALA A 86 7.16 5.18 -15.82
CA ALA A 86 8.60 5.24 -16.10
C ALA A 86 9.45 5.61 -14.86
N ASN A 87 8.89 6.44 -13.98
CA ASN A 87 9.56 6.90 -12.76
C ASN A 87 9.38 5.95 -11.56
N ALA A 88 8.57 4.89 -11.68
CA ALA A 88 8.39 3.98 -10.57
C ALA A 88 9.71 3.23 -10.29
N TYR A 89 10.11 3.27 -9.03
CA TYR A 89 11.16 2.45 -8.47
C TYR A 89 10.54 1.19 -7.89
N GLU A 90 10.98 0.05 -8.39
CA GLU A 90 10.54 -1.26 -7.95
C GLU A 90 11.74 -1.99 -7.39
N GLN A 91 11.52 -2.62 -6.24
CA GLN A 91 12.44 -3.55 -5.64
C GLN A 91 11.64 -4.45 -4.70
N PHE A 92 11.94 -5.74 -4.71
CA PHE A 92 11.44 -6.65 -3.69
C PHE A 92 11.96 -6.22 -2.31
N PRO A 93 11.13 -6.21 -1.24
CA PRO A 93 9.78 -6.80 -1.18
C PRO A 93 8.60 -5.83 -1.42
N HIS A 94 8.73 -4.53 -1.10
CA HIS A 94 7.55 -3.68 -0.85
C HIS A 94 7.49 -2.38 -1.67
N GLN A 95 8.38 -2.19 -2.64
CA GLN A 95 8.35 -1.02 -3.54
C GLN A 95 7.70 -1.35 -4.88
N GLY A 96 7.20 -0.34 -5.58
CA GLY A 96 6.61 -0.44 -6.91
C GLY A 96 5.35 0.42 -7.04
N VAL A 97 4.44 0.00 -7.91
CA VAL A 97 3.10 0.59 -8.06
C VAL A 97 2.16 -0.12 -7.09
N LEU A 98 1.51 0.66 -6.22
CA LEU A 98 0.74 0.17 -5.08
C LEU A 98 -0.75 0.46 -5.28
N GLY A 99 -1.33 1.38 -4.51
CA GLY A 99 -2.76 1.67 -4.53
C GLY A 99 -3.26 2.26 -5.84
N LEU A 100 -4.51 1.95 -6.15
CA LEU A 100 -5.30 2.50 -7.25
C LEU A 100 -6.73 2.77 -6.77
N ALA A 101 -7.26 3.94 -7.13
CA ALA A 101 -8.65 4.32 -6.92
C ALA A 101 -9.17 5.08 -8.14
N LEU A 102 -10.44 4.87 -8.50
CA LEU A 102 -11.12 5.72 -9.48
C LEU A 102 -11.84 6.85 -8.76
N ASP A 103 -11.94 8.00 -9.41
CA ASP A 103 -12.75 9.11 -8.93
C ASP A 103 -14.21 8.65 -8.70
N PRO A 104 -14.90 9.06 -7.62
CA PRO A 104 -16.31 8.71 -7.43
C PRO A 104 -17.23 9.19 -8.56
N ASN A 105 -16.79 10.21 -9.31
CA ASN A 105 -17.47 10.77 -10.47
C ASN A 105 -16.88 10.26 -11.80
N PHE A 106 -16.20 9.11 -11.82
CA PHE A 106 -15.51 8.56 -13.00
C PHE A 106 -16.39 8.54 -14.26
N ASP A 107 -17.60 8.00 -14.14
CA ASP A 107 -18.57 7.92 -15.24
C ASP A 107 -19.39 9.20 -15.42
N ALA A 108 -19.27 10.16 -14.50
CA ALA A 108 -20.01 11.43 -14.48
C ALA A 108 -19.19 12.62 -15.01
N GLY A 109 -18.08 12.37 -15.71
CA GLY A 109 -17.28 13.40 -16.36
C GLY A 109 -15.94 13.72 -15.68
N GLU A 110 -15.58 12.99 -14.63
CA GLU A 110 -14.25 13.06 -14.01
C GLU A 110 -13.50 11.73 -14.23
N PRO A 111 -13.08 11.38 -15.46
CA PRO A 111 -12.48 10.08 -15.80
C PRO A 111 -11.05 9.96 -15.27
N TYR A 112 -10.88 10.12 -13.96
CA TYR A 112 -9.60 10.19 -13.28
C TYR A 112 -9.34 8.92 -12.48
N ALA A 113 -8.15 8.38 -12.65
CA ALA A 113 -7.59 7.34 -11.80
C ALA A 113 -6.49 7.95 -10.92
N TYR A 114 -6.48 7.59 -9.65
CA TYR A 114 -5.47 7.99 -8.68
C TYR A 114 -4.62 6.78 -8.33
N ALA A 115 -3.31 6.89 -8.51
CA ALA A 115 -2.38 5.82 -8.25
C ALA A 115 -1.28 6.28 -7.28
N ALA A 116 -0.84 5.37 -6.42
CA ALA A 116 0.30 5.59 -5.54
C ALA A 116 1.45 4.66 -5.92
N TYR A 117 2.66 5.21 -6.03
CA TYR A 117 3.84 4.41 -6.35
C TYR A 117 5.10 4.98 -5.70
N THR A 118 6.10 4.12 -5.53
CA THR A 118 7.42 4.54 -5.02
C THR A 118 8.36 4.92 -6.15
N TYR A 119 9.21 5.93 -5.95
CA TYR A 119 10.27 6.34 -6.86
C TYR A 119 11.59 6.57 -6.09
N ASN A 120 12.68 6.72 -6.83
CA ASN A 120 13.99 7.06 -6.29
C ASN A 120 14.51 8.29 -7.04
N ASP A 121 14.85 9.35 -6.32
CA ASP A 121 15.35 10.60 -6.90
C ASP A 121 16.87 10.61 -7.13
N GLY A 122 17.55 9.52 -6.75
CA GLY A 122 19.01 9.38 -6.80
C GLY A 122 19.65 9.37 -5.41
N GLU A 123 19.00 9.95 -4.41
CA GLU A 123 19.48 10.00 -3.03
C GLU A 123 18.58 9.21 -2.08
N LYS A 124 17.27 9.40 -2.21
CA LYS A 124 16.26 8.86 -1.30
C LYS A 124 15.11 8.22 -2.07
N LYS A 125 14.43 7.33 -1.36
CA LYS A 125 13.22 6.70 -1.85
C LYS A 125 12.02 7.47 -1.32
N PHE A 126 11.06 7.69 -2.21
CA PHE A 126 9.82 8.39 -1.88
C PHE A 126 8.63 7.63 -2.45
N ALA A 127 7.46 7.92 -1.92
CA ALA A 127 6.18 7.59 -2.49
C ALA A 127 5.50 8.89 -2.96
N ARG A 128 4.68 8.76 -3.99
CA ARG A 128 3.82 9.84 -4.47
C ARG A 128 2.45 9.33 -4.85
N ILE A 129 1.49 10.24 -4.86
CA ILE A 129 0.15 10.03 -5.41
C ILE A 129 0.06 10.86 -6.68
N VAL A 130 -0.39 10.23 -7.76
CA VAL A 130 -0.64 10.88 -9.04
C VAL A 130 -2.08 10.69 -9.48
N ARG A 131 -2.57 11.63 -10.27
CA ARG A 131 -3.83 11.54 -11.00
C ARG A 131 -3.53 11.32 -12.48
N LEU A 132 -4.23 10.37 -13.10
CA LEU A 132 -4.18 10.05 -14.51
C LEU A 132 -5.56 10.26 -15.13
N THR A 133 -5.61 10.70 -16.38
CA THR A 133 -6.86 10.84 -17.14
C THR A 133 -7.07 9.62 -18.02
N TYR A 134 -8.26 9.01 -17.98
CA TYR A 134 -8.63 7.88 -18.82
C TYR A 134 -9.24 8.35 -20.13
N ASP A 135 -8.63 7.95 -21.25
CA ASP A 135 -9.20 8.09 -22.58
C ASP A 135 -9.95 6.81 -22.96
N ALA A 136 -11.27 6.87 -22.92
CA ALA A 136 -12.16 5.75 -23.24
C ALA A 136 -12.08 5.31 -24.72
N LYS A 137 -11.67 6.19 -25.64
CA LYS A 137 -11.52 5.87 -27.07
C LYS A 137 -10.21 5.12 -27.32
N ALA A 138 -9.12 5.61 -26.73
CA ALA A 138 -7.81 4.95 -26.83
C ALA A 138 -7.68 3.71 -25.93
N ASN A 139 -8.56 3.59 -24.91
CA ASN A 139 -8.45 2.62 -23.83
C ASN A 139 -7.08 2.70 -23.12
N LYS A 140 -6.69 3.91 -22.75
CA LYS A 140 -5.40 4.22 -22.11
C LYS A 140 -5.57 5.26 -21.02
N LEU A 141 -4.65 5.26 -20.08
CA LEU A 141 -4.45 6.34 -19.13
C LEU A 141 -3.31 7.24 -19.62
N GLY A 142 -3.38 8.53 -19.29
CA GLY A 142 -2.38 9.52 -19.67
C GLY A 142 -2.44 10.75 -18.75
N ASP A 143 -1.75 11.82 -19.16
CA ASP A 143 -1.76 13.12 -18.49
C ASP A 143 -1.47 13.05 -16.98
N GLU A 144 -0.42 12.33 -16.60
CA GLU A 144 -0.01 12.18 -15.21
C GLU A 144 0.21 13.55 -14.54
N GLN A 145 -0.53 13.81 -13.46
CA GLN A 145 -0.39 14.98 -12.61
C GLN A 145 -0.04 14.55 -11.19
N ILE A 146 0.96 15.18 -10.59
CA ILE A 146 1.32 14.95 -9.20
C ILE A 146 0.25 15.55 -8.28
N VAL A 147 -0.24 14.75 -7.34
CA VAL A 147 -1.21 15.15 -6.31
C VAL A 147 -0.48 15.39 -4.98
N ILE A 148 0.33 14.42 -4.55
CA ILE A 148 1.22 14.53 -3.40
C ILE A 148 2.56 13.92 -3.80
N ASP A 149 3.67 14.59 -3.47
CA ASP A 149 5.02 14.11 -3.76
C ASP A 149 5.86 13.99 -2.47
N HIS A 150 7.05 13.40 -2.59
CA HIS A 150 8.07 13.36 -1.53
C HIS A 150 7.59 12.83 -0.17
N ILE A 151 6.61 11.92 -0.13
CA ILE A 151 6.34 11.12 1.08
C ILE A 151 7.52 10.16 1.22
N ILE A 152 8.14 10.04 2.39
CA ILE A 152 9.28 9.13 2.55
C ILE A 152 8.83 7.68 2.29
N ALA A 153 9.61 6.95 1.50
CA ALA A 153 9.43 5.52 1.29
C ALA A 153 10.65 4.72 1.74
N GLY A 154 10.43 3.46 2.04
CA GLY A 154 11.43 2.51 2.52
C GLY A 154 11.57 1.31 1.59
N VAL A 155 12.48 0.41 1.98
CA VAL A 155 12.51 -0.94 1.40
C VAL A 155 11.48 -1.87 2.06
N ASP A 156 10.87 -1.41 3.15
CA ASP A 156 9.92 -2.16 3.95
C ASP A 156 8.72 -1.28 4.34
N HIS A 157 7.60 -1.92 4.68
CA HIS A 157 6.36 -1.31 5.16
C HIS A 157 5.96 0.03 4.48
N ASN A 158 5.87 0.06 3.15
CA ASN A 158 5.37 1.24 2.45
C ASN A 158 3.85 1.40 2.56
N ALA A 159 3.13 0.37 3.00
CA ALA A 159 1.67 0.30 2.97
C ALA A 159 1.14 0.62 1.55
N GLY A 160 0.56 1.80 1.34
CA GLY A 160 0.28 2.33 0.01
C GLY A 160 -1.14 2.14 -0.50
N ARG A 161 -2.10 1.80 0.36
CA ARG A 161 -3.51 1.67 -0.04
C ARG A 161 -4.11 3.06 -0.24
N ILE A 162 -4.88 3.27 -1.30
CA ILE A 162 -5.60 4.51 -1.57
C ILE A 162 -7.08 4.21 -1.85
N LYS A 163 -7.99 4.96 -1.24
CA LYS A 163 -9.44 4.86 -1.48
C LYS A 163 -10.10 6.24 -1.38
N PHE A 164 -11.19 6.43 -2.12
CA PHE A 164 -12.08 7.57 -1.86
C PHE A 164 -13.02 7.28 -0.70
N GLY A 165 -13.23 8.29 0.15
CA GLY A 165 -14.30 8.29 1.14
C GLY A 165 -15.63 8.81 0.59
N PRO A 166 -16.73 8.61 1.34
CA PRO A 166 -18.05 9.14 0.98
C PRO A 166 -18.11 10.67 0.97
N ASP A 167 -17.09 11.33 1.51
CA ASP A 167 -16.88 12.79 1.51
C ASP A 167 -16.10 13.30 0.28
N GLY A 168 -15.81 12.41 -0.68
CA GLY A 168 -15.10 12.72 -1.91
C GLY A 168 -13.60 13.03 -1.70
N LYS A 169 -13.03 12.66 -0.55
CA LYS A 169 -11.60 12.84 -0.25
C LYS A 169 -10.84 11.54 -0.48
N LEU A 170 -9.57 11.67 -0.80
CA LEU A 170 -8.63 10.55 -0.87
C LEU A 170 -8.17 10.19 0.53
N TYR A 171 -8.13 8.90 0.83
CA TYR A 171 -7.52 8.34 2.03
C TYR A 171 -6.36 7.43 1.61
N TYR A 172 -5.17 7.72 2.12
CA TYR A 172 -3.93 7.04 1.74
C TYR A 172 -3.19 6.52 2.96
N THR A 173 -2.76 5.26 2.96
CA THR A 173 -2.02 4.66 4.06
C THR A 173 -0.52 4.67 3.83
N THR A 174 0.23 5.04 4.86
CA THR A 174 1.70 5.00 4.90
C THR A 174 2.14 4.12 6.07
N GLY A 175 3.16 3.28 5.85
CA GLY A 175 3.72 2.48 6.93
C GLY A 175 4.91 3.14 7.62
N ASP A 176 5.46 2.46 8.63
CA ASP A 176 6.56 2.91 9.49
C ASP A 176 7.95 2.69 8.90
N LEU A 177 8.00 2.28 7.62
CA LEU A 177 9.20 2.00 6.83
C LEU A 177 10.04 0.82 7.33
N GLY A 178 9.52 0.01 8.26
CA GLY A 178 10.24 -1.08 8.89
C GLY A 178 11.25 -0.61 9.94
N TYR A 179 11.16 0.63 10.42
CA TYR A 179 12.05 1.13 11.47
C TYR A 179 11.94 0.30 12.75
N ASN A 180 13.05 0.13 13.47
CA ASN A 180 13.17 -0.75 14.63
C ASN A 180 12.81 -2.23 14.35
N GLN A 181 13.15 -2.76 13.17
CA GLN A 181 13.15 -4.20 12.87
C GLN A 181 14.14 -4.59 11.77
N GLY A 182 14.52 -5.87 11.71
CA GLY A 182 15.36 -6.40 10.63
C GLY A 182 16.64 -5.60 10.41
N LYS A 183 16.86 -5.14 9.17
CA LYS A 183 18.02 -4.31 8.80
C LYS A 183 17.95 -2.86 9.33
N HIS A 184 16.78 -2.45 9.82
CA HIS A 184 16.44 -1.11 10.28
C HIS A 184 16.28 -1.04 11.82
N VAL A 185 16.84 -2.00 12.56
CA VAL A 185 16.68 -2.10 14.02
C VAL A 185 17.16 -0.84 14.76
N CYS A 186 18.13 -0.12 14.21
CA CYS A 186 18.66 1.11 14.80
C CYS A 186 17.91 2.38 14.34
N ASP A 187 16.99 2.26 13.38
CA ASP A 187 16.23 3.40 12.88
C ASP A 187 15.09 3.72 13.85
N GLU A 188 14.97 5.00 14.21
CA GLU A 188 13.97 5.47 15.18
C GLU A 188 12.56 5.38 14.59
N ILE A 189 11.62 4.78 15.31
CA ILE A 189 10.20 4.72 14.91
C ILE A 189 9.63 6.14 14.83
N THR A 190 8.98 6.45 13.71
CA THR A 190 8.41 7.78 13.45
C THR A 190 6.88 7.82 13.37
N SER A 191 6.20 6.69 13.60
CA SER A 191 4.73 6.59 13.56
C SER A 191 4.02 7.55 14.51
N GLN A 192 4.64 7.89 15.64
CA GLN A 192 4.13 8.85 16.64
C GLN A 192 4.54 10.30 16.37
N LYS A 193 5.48 10.55 15.46
CA LYS A 193 5.89 11.91 15.07
C LYS A 193 4.76 12.53 14.24
N LEU A 194 4.40 13.77 14.59
CA LEU A 194 3.37 14.55 13.91
C LEU A 194 4.04 15.74 13.20
N PRO A 195 3.50 16.19 12.05
CA PRO A 195 4.04 17.35 11.34
C PRO A 195 3.97 18.62 12.18
N THR A 196 4.99 19.46 12.09
CA THR A 196 4.95 20.82 12.64
C THR A 196 4.25 21.78 11.66
N ALA A 197 3.81 22.95 12.14
CA ALA A 197 3.21 23.97 11.27
C ALA A 197 4.17 24.45 10.17
N GLU A 198 5.47 24.52 10.46
CA GLU A 198 6.50 24.90 9.48
C GLU A 198 6.66 23.83 8.39
N GLN A 199 6.65 22.56 8.77
CA GLN A 199 6.70 21.46 7.80
C GLN A 199 5.47 21.47 6.89
N VAL A 200 4.28 21.67 7.45
CA VAL A 200 3.04 21.78 6.66
C VAL A 200 3.12 22.95 5.68
N LYS A 201 3.56 24.13 6.14
CA LYS A 201 3.70 25.32 5.31
C LYS A 201 4.68 25.12 4.15
N ASN A 202 5.74 24.33 4.37
CA ASN A 202 6.78 24.06 3.38
C ASN A 202 6.53 22.79 2.55
N HIS A 203 5.35 22.16 2.67
CA HIS A 203 5.04 20.89 2.02
C HIS A 203 6.05 19.77 2.33
N ASP A 204 6.61 19.79 3.55
CA ASP A 204 7.52 18.76 4.05
C ASP A 204 6.71 17.58 4.64
N HIS A 205 6.76 16.45 3.95
CA HIS A 205 6.07 15.21 4.32
C HIS A 205 6.94 14.24 5.13
N SER A 206 8.07 14.67 5.68
CA SER A 206 8.99 13.82 6.45
C SER A 206 8.38 13.18 7.71
N ALA A 207 7.29 13.74 8.24
CA ALA A 207 6.56 13.19 9.38
C ALA A 207 5.37 12.28 9.00
N TYR A 208 5.25 11.89 7.72
CA TYR A 208 4.08 11.15 7.21
C TYR A 208 4.21 9.63 7.31
N ASN A 209 5.22 9.09 7.98
CA ASN A 209 5.38 7.64 8.18
C ASN A 209 4.40 7.11 9.23
N GLY A 210 3.79 5.95 9.00
CA GLY A 210 2.88 5.30 9.94
C GLY A 210 1.59 6.09 10.16
N LYS A 211 0.95 6.53 9.07
CA LYS A 211 -0.24 7.40 9.06
C LYS A 211 -1.34 6.83 8.15
N THR A 212 -2.57 7.24 8.40
CA THR A 212 -3.56 7.36 7.32
C THR A 212 -3.73 8.85 7.04
N LEU A 213 -3.54 9.24 5.79
CA LEU A 213 -3.69 10.60 5.29
C LEU A 213 -5.08 10.79 4.69
N ARG A 214 -5.66 11.98 4.81
CA ARG A 214 -6.88 12.42 4.13
C ARG A 214 -6.58 13.69 3.34
N ILE A 215 -6.88 13.66 2.04
CA ILE A 215 -6.34 14.58 1.03
C ILE A 215 -7.46 15.01 0.08
N ASN A 216 -7.50 16.29 -0.31
CA ASN A 216 -8.37 16.74 -1.40
C ASN A 216 -7.91 16.15 -2.75
N LYS A 217 -8.80 16.11 -3.74
CA LYS A 217 -8.50 15.60 -5.10
C LYS A 217 -7.32 16.32 -5.78
N ASP A 218 -7.07 17.56 -5.40
CA ASP A 218 -6.00 18.43 -5.90
C ASP A 218 -4.72 18.37 -5.06
N GLY A 219 -4.68 17.54 -4.00
CA GLY A 219 -3.53 17.42 -3.12
C GLY A 219 -3.51 18.39 -1.95
N SER A 220 -4.49 19.29 -1.83
CA SER A 220 -4.56 20.19 -0.68
C SER A 220 -5.07 19.51 0.59
N ILE A 221 -4.77 20.10 1.75
CA ILE A 221 -5.26 19.64 3.05
C ILE A 221 -6.75 19.98 3.16
N PRO A 222 -7.63 19.00 3.42
CA PRO A 222 -9.05 19.29 3.65
C PRO A 222 -9.26 20.26 4.81
N ASP A 223 -10.20 21.20 4.65
CA ASP A 223 -10.41 22.24 5.67
C ASP A 223 -10.91 21.71 7.01
N ASP A 224 -11.62 20.59 6.96
CA ASP A 224 -12.21 19.84 8.06
C ASP A 224 -11.31 18.69 8.56
N ASN A 225 -10.04 18.62 8.13
CA ASN A 225 -9.12 17.60 8.66
C ASN A 225 -8.81 17.85 10.15
N PRO A 226 -8.52 16.80 10.96
CA PRO A 226 -8.35 16.97 12.39
C PRO A 226 -7.12 17.84 12.71
N VAL A 227 -7.26 18.67 13.74
CA VAL A 227 -6.15 19.46 14.30
C VAL A 227 -5.51 18.65 15.42
N ILE A 228 -4.34 18.09 15.16
CA ILE A 228 -3.63 17.23 16.12
C ILE A 228 -2.47 18.02 16.71
N LYS A 229 -2.47 18.18 18.04
CA LYS A 229 -1.48 19.01 18.78
C LYS A 229 -1.31 20.42 18.19
N GLY A 230 -2.42 21.02 17.76
CA GLY A 230 -2.46 22.39 17.24
C GLY A 230 -2.09 22.56 15.77
N VAL A 231 -1.82 21.48 15.02
CA VAL A 231 -1.47 21.53 13.59
C VAL A 231 -2.52 20.79 12.77
N LYS A 232 -3.06 21.45 11.73
CA LYS A 232 -3.85 20.81 10.67
C LYS A 232 -2.90 20.41 9.54
N SER A 233 -2.87 19.12 9.21
CA SER A 233 -2.03 18.55 8.14
C SER A 233 -2.86 17.55 7.33
N HIS A 234 -2.27 16.78 6.41
CA HIS A 234 -2.96 15.66 5.77
C HIS A 234 -3.25 14.48 6.72
N VAL A 235 -2.64 14.43 7.90
CA VAL A 235 -2.79 13.30 8.84
C VAL A 235 -4.23 13.20 9.34
N TYR A 236 -4.89 12.08 9.02
CA TYR A 236 -6.21 11.72 9.54
C TYR A 236 -6.08 10.86 10.80
N THR A 237 -5.24 9.83 10.77
CA THR A 237 -4.87 9.00 11.92
C THR A 237 -3.36 8.73 11.92
N TYR A 238 -2.83 8.37 13.09
CA TYR A 238 -1.39 8.13 13.25
C TYR A 238 -1.10 6.99 14.22
N GLY A 239 0.17 6.59 14.30
CA GLY A 239 0.58 5.48 15.14
C GLY A 239 0.37 4.12 14.48
N HIS A 240 0.56 4.04 13.16
CA HIS A 240 0.45 2.80 12.39
C HIS A 240 1.83 2.18 12.09
N ARG A 241 1.87 0.86 11.89
CA ARG A 241 3.00 0.04 11.43
C ARG A 241 2.93 -0.20 9.92
N ASN A 242 2.10 -1.13 9.44
CA ASN A 242 2.00 -1.45 8.01
C ASN A 242 0.52 -1.68 7.59
N PRO A 243 -0.29 -0.62 7.55
CA PRO A 243 -1.72 -0.67 7.20
C PRO A 243 -1.95 -0.91 5.70
N GLN A 244 -2.03 -2.19 5.30
CA GLN A 244 -2.20 -2.57 3.90
C GLN A 244 -3.66 -2.67 3.46
N GLY A 245 -4.62 -2.83 4.35
CA GLY A 245 -6.04 -2.81 4.01
C GLY A 245 -6.69 -1.48 4.33
N LEU A 246 -7.62 -1.03 3.49
CA LEU A 246 -8.43 0.16 3.74
C LEU A 246 -9.76 0.03 2.99
N VAL A 247 -10.88 0.17 3.69
CA VAL A 247 -12.22 0.04 3.11
C VAL A 247 -13.26 0.89 3.84
N TRP A 248 -14.21 1.43 3.09
CA TRP A 248 -15.38 2.10 3.63
C TRP A 248 -16.55 1.14 3.74
N VAL A 249 -17.23 1.14 4.88
CA VAL A 249 -18.51 0.46 5.09
C VAL A 249 -19.51 1.49 5.62
N GLY A 250 -20.36 1.99 4.73
CA GLY A 250 -21.14 3.20 4.98
C GLY A 250 -20.21 4.38 5.26
N ASN A 251 -20.40 5.03 6.40
CA ASN A 251 -19.57 6.16 6.84
C ASN A 251 -18.41 5.76 7.77
N ASN A 252 -18.14 4.47 7.92
CA ASN A 252 -17.05 3.98 8.77
C ASN A 252 -15.88 3.53 7.91
N LEU A 253 -14.69 4.01 8.24
CA LEU A 253 -13.44 3.59 7.63
C LEU A 253 -12.82 2.46 8.45
N TYR A 254 -12.50 1.36 7.80
CA TYR A 254 -11.79 0.22 8.40
C TYR A 254 -10.44 0.02 7.74
N SER A 255 -9.46 -0.42 8.52
CA SER A 255 -8.10 -0.73 8.09
C SER A 255 -7.69 -2.10 8.63
N THR A 256 -6.92 -2.85 7.84
CA THR A 256 -6.20 -4.03 8.34
C THR A 256 -4.71 -3.76 8.33
N GLU A 257 -4.05 -4.07 9.43
CA GLU A 257 -2.67 -3.67 9.68
C GLU A 257 -1.84 -4.82 10.21
N GLN A 258 -0.62 -4.96 9.70
CA GLN A 258 0.29 -5.99 10.16
C GLN A 258 1.01 -5.55 11.43
N GLY A 259 0.90 -6.35 12.48
CA GLY A 259 1.67 -6.26 13.72
C GLY A 259 3.07 -6.85 13.55
N PRO A 260 3.93 -6.82 14.60
CA PRO A 260 5.27 -7.38 14.55
C PRO A 260 5.26 -8.92 14.53
N SER A 261 5.53 -9.59 15.65
CA SER A 261 5.44 -11.06 15.77
C SER A 261 4.06 -11.55 16.20
N SER A 262 3.16 -10.62 16.51
CA SER A 262 1.80 -10.82 17.01
C SER A 262 0.96 -9.58 16.66
N ASP A 263 -0.34 -9.63 16.97
CA ASP A 263 -1.23 -8.46 16.96
C ASP A 263 -1.38 -7.81 15.57
N ASP A 264 -1.66 -8.60 14.54
CA ASP A 264 -2.31 -8.06 13.35
C ASP A 264 -3.68 -7.49 13.74
N GLU A 265 -4.03 -6.31 13.22
CA GLU A 265 -5.18 -5.54 13.69
C GLU A 265 -6.23 -5.35 12.60
N LEU A 266 -7.50 -5.39 13.00
CA LEU A 266 -8.61 -4.78 12.29
C LEU A 266 -9.02 -3.52 13.06
N ASN A 267 -8.78 -2.36 12.46
CA ASN A 267 -8.99 -1.07 13.07
C ASN A 267 -10.19 -0.36 12.44
N LYS A 268 -11.06 0.22 13.27
CA LYS A 268 -12.00 1.25 12.85
C LYS A 268 -11.30 2.61 12.99
N LEU A 269 -11.10 3.32 11.88
CA LEU A 269 -10.37 4.59 11.84
C LEU A 269 -11.26 5.78 12.20
N GLU A 270 -10.86 6.53 13.23
CA GLU A 270 -11.55 7.75 13.71
C GLU A 270 -10.64 8.97 13.56
N ALA A 271 -11.19 10.09 13.11
CA ALA A 271 -10.43 11.32 12.86
C ALA A 271 -9.63 11.76 14.10
N GLY A 272 -8.32 11.96 13.94
CA GLY A 272 -7.39 12.32 15.02
C GLY A 272 -6.94 11.14 15.89
N GLY A 273 -7.40 9.93 15.61
CA GLY A 273 -7.08 8.73 16.38
C GLY A 273 -5.60 8.34 16.35
N ASN A 274 -5.10 7.90 17.50
CA ASN A 274 -3.78 7.29 17.67
C ASN A 274 -3.94 5.77 17.84
N TYR A 275 -3.39 5.01 16.90
CA TYR A 275 -3.47 3.55 16.85
C TYR A 275 -2.27 2.88 17.53
N GLY A 276 -1.47 3.65 18.26
CA GLY A 276 -0.71 3.14 19.39
C GLY A 276 0.55 2.36 19.04
N CYS A 277 0.87 2.11 17.77
CA CYS A 277 2.07 1.37 17.38
C CYS A 277 3.29 1.86 18.18
N ARG A 278 3.76 0.98 19.07
CA ARG A 278 4.90 1.09 19.99
C ARG A 278 4.87 2.24 21.02
N THR A 279 3.68 2.75 21.35
CA THR A 279 3.40 3.40 22.65
C THR A 279 2.52 2.54 23.55
N LEU A 280 1.69 1.66 22.98
CA LEU A 280 0.87 0.67 23.67
C LEU A 280 0.92 -0.63 22.86
N GLN A 281 1.39 -1.74 23.43
CA GLN A 281 0.99 -3.06 22.94
C GLN A 281 -0.52 -3.19 23.17
N ALA A 282 -1.24 -3.61 22.13
CA ALA A 282 -2.69 -3.57 22.02
C ALA A 282 -3.42 -3.93 23.32
N LEU A 283 -4.10 -2.95 23.89
CA LEU A 283 -5.15 -3.16 24.88
C LEU A 283 -6.29 -2.19 24.60
N LYS A 284 -6.96 -2.43 23.47
CA LYS A 284 -8.37 -2.10 23.31
C LYS A 284 -9.07 -3.33 22.76
N MET A 285 -9.47 -4.21 23.68
CA MET A 285 -10.56 -5.13 23.41
C MET A 285 -11.82 -4.31 23.16
N ILE A 286 -12.61 -4.83 22.22
CA ILE A 286 -13.95 -4.44 21.76
C ILE A 286 -14.82 -3.89 22.88
#